data_AF-A0A6B4JK79-F1
#
_entry.id   AF-A0A6B4JK79-F1
#
_cell.length_a   1.000
_cell.length_b   1.000
_cell.length_c   1.000
_cell.angle_alpha   90.00
_cell.angle_beta   90.00
_cell.angle_gamma   90.00
#
_symmetry.space_group_name_H-M   'P 1'
#
loop_
_entity.id
_entity.type
_entity.pdbx_description
1 polymer ?
#
loop_
_entity_poly.entity_id
_entity_poly.type
_entity_poly.pdbx_seq_one_letter_code
_entity_poly.pdbx_strand_id
1 'polypeptide(L)'
;MGRIFMILTTIIAIIIIFLRNLNRNVSIYKKIKKVLRDTNTTYRNLFKEKSLLIRNGQIIMLIGAEFFISITVSVGIIKNFNLFLAHRLDLLVKLILILGIITVIHYSVGYVLLIISRIHAIFHSVEDKTTKIDLLLSYFILSSYFTILILLPDEFKKNYIIGLVGVIICYILNLKVLVNVIRNPATLKIKEENSFNSILVSAILIIILIIINLFLGVCFISSISPDSYTNVSGNIDLFYYTIMTFTTIGYGDIVPVTIGAKLMAVVIAITSVICIGIFLSTILSYTNNKVES
;
A
#
# COMPACT_ATOMS: atom_id res chain seq x y z
N MET A 1 15.98 -5.59 33.26
CA MET A 1 16.48 -4.19 33.25
C MET A 1 17.05 -3.77 31.90
N GLY A 2 18.06 -4.46 31.33
CA GLY A 2 18.71 -4.04 30.06
C GLY A 2 17.79 -3.84 28.85
N ARG A 3 16.78 -4.70 28.65
CA ARG A 3 15.79 -4.57 27.56
C ARG A 3 14.97 -3.27 27.64
N ILE A 4 14.55 -2.88 28.84
CA ILE A 4 13.78 -1.64 29.05
C ILE A 4 14.66 -0.43 28.77
N PHE A 5 15.92 -0.45 29.23
CA PHE A 5 16.88 0.59 28.91
C PHE A 5 17.10 0.74 27.40
N MET A 6 17.31 -0.36 26.66
CA MET A 6 17.49 -0.31 25.21
C MET A 6 16.24 0.26 24.50
N ILE A 7 15.04 -0.13 24.90
CA ILE A 7 13.80 0.39 24.31
C ILE A 7 13.66 1.88 24.60
N LEU A 8 13.88 2.28 25.85
CA LEU A 8 13.76 3.67 26.27
C LEU A 8 14.78 4.56 25.56
N THR A 9 16.05 4.15 25.49
CA THR A 9 17.10 4.92 24.80
C THR A 9 16.81 5.03 23.31
N THR A 10 16.31 3.98 22.67
CA THR A 10 15.95 4.00 21.25
C THR A 10 14.75 4.93 20.98
N ILE A 11 13.70 4.86 21.82
CA ILE A 11 12.53 5.75 21.71
C ILE A 11 12.96 7.22 21.89
N ILE A 12 13.77 7.51 22.91
CA ILE A 12 14.30 8.85 23.17
C ILE A 12 15.12 9.34 21.98
N ALA A 13 16.00 8.52 21.41
CA ALA A 13 16.80 8.88 20.25
C ALA A 13 15.92 9.23 19.04
N ILE A 14 14.90 8.42 18.74
CA ILE A 14 13.95 8.67 17.64
C ILE A 14 13.20 10.00 17.87
N ILE A 15 12.69 10.24 19.07
CA ILE A 15 11.96 11.47 19.41
C ILE A 15 12.87 12.69 19.28
N ILE A 16 14.10 12.64 19.80
CA ILE A 16 15.06 13.75 19.71
C ILE A 16 15.41 14.05 18.26
N ILE A 17 15.70 13.03 17.44
CA ILE A 17 16.01 13.22 16.02
C ILE A 17 14.82 13.86 15.29
N PHE A 18 13.60 13.40 15.57
CA PHE A 18 12.37 13.91 14.97
C PHE A 18 12.11 15.38 15.36
N LEU A 19 12.17 15.70 16.66
CA LEU A 19 11.97 17.05 17.17
C LEU A 19 13.05 18.01 16.66
N ARG A 20 14.32 17.57 16.63
CA ARG A 20 15.43 18.35 16.08
C ARG A 20 15.18 18.71 14.61
N ASN A 21 14.69 17.77 13.81
CA ASN A 21 14.42 17.99 12.40
C ASN A 21 13.20 18.91 12.17
N LEU A 22 12.16 18.81 13.00
CA LEU A 22 11.00 19.72 12.95
C LEU A 22 11.38 21.16 13.30
N ASN A 23 12.16 21.34 14.37
CA ASN A 23 12.50 22.67 14.88
C ASN A 23 13.51 23.39 13.97
N ARG A 24 14.43 22.64 13.34
CA ARG A 24 15.46 23.20 12.45
C ARG A 24 14.91 23.59 11.07
N ASN A 25 13.74 23.11 10.69
CA ASN A 25 13.25 23.21 9.32
C ASN A 25 11.76 23.56 9.27
N VAL A 26 11.44 24.84 9.51
CA VAL A 26 10.07 25.41 9.44
C VAL A 26 9.37 25.04 8.11
N SER A 27 10.15 24.81 7.05
CA SER A 27 9.66 24.30 5.75
C SER A 27 8.99 22.92 5.85
N ILE A 28 9.47 22.01 6.71
CA ILE A 28 8.91 20.66 6.91
C ILE A 28 7.55 20.74 7.57
N TYR A 29 7.41 21.53 8.64
CA TYR A 29 6.11 21.73 9.29
C TYR A 29 5.07 22.31 8.32
N LYS A 30 5.46 23.31 7.52
CA LYS A 30 4.61 23.89 6.46
C LYS A 30 4.23 22.83 5.40
N LYS A 31 5.17 21.96 4.99
CA LYS A 31 4.91 20.85 4.06
C LYS A 31 3.92 19.84 4.63
N ILE A 32 4.10 19.40 5.88
CA ILE A 32 3.18 18.45 6.56
C ILE A 32 1.78 19.05 6.65
N LYS A 33 1.67 20.31 7.11
CA LYS A 33 0.38 21.00 7.22
C LYS A 33 -0.31 21.18 5.86
N LYS A 34 0.47 21.44 4.80
CA LYS A 34 -0.03 21.48 3.42
C LYS A 34 -0.56 20.13 2.98
N VAL A 35 0.19 19.04 3.20
CA VAL A 35 -0.26 17.67 2.86
C VAL A 35 -1.57 17.32 3.57
N LEU A 36 -1.67 17.54 4.89
CA LEU A 36 -2.91 17.26 5.64
C LEU A 36 -4.10 18.06 5.11
N ARG A 37 -3.90 19.34 4.81
CA ARG A 37 -4.94 20.20 4.22
C ARG A 37 -5.36 19.67 2.85
N ASP A 38 -4.40 19.39 1.98
CA ASP A 38 -4.67 18.94 0.63
C ASP A 38 -5.38 17.56 0.66
N THR A 39 -5.00 16.68 1.58
CA THR A 39 -5.68 15.39 1.82
C THR A 39 -7.15 15.60 2.18
N ASN A 40 -7.44 16.48 3.14
CA ASN A 40 -8.82 16.80 3.52
C ASN A 40 -9.60 17.44 2.36
N THR A 41 -8.96 18.28 1.54
CA THR A 41 -9.62 18.81 0.33
C THR A 41 -9.91 17.72 -0.69
N THR A 42 -9.04 16.70 -0.80
CA THR A 42 -9.22 15.57 -1.70
C THR A 42 -10.42 14.73 -1.27
N TYR A 43 -10.55 14.42 0.02
CA TYR A 43 -11.75 13.79 0.58
C TYR A 43 -13.00 14.61 0.27
N ARG A 44 -12.96 15.93 0.50
CA ARG A 44 -14.10 16.81 0.22
C ARG A 44 -14.46 16.85 -1.27
N ASN A 45 -13.48 16.73 -2.16
CA ASN A 45 -13.72 16.72 -3.60
C ASN A 45 -14.42 15.44 -4.08
N LEU A 46 -14.28 14.30 -3.37
CA LEU A 46 -15.07 13.10 -3.67
C LEU A 46 -16.58 13.38 -3.59
N PHE A 47 -17.01 14.17 -2.61
CA PHE A 47 -18.42 14.51 -2.42
C PHE A 47 -18.98 15.48 -3.49
N LYS A 48 -18.10 16.10 -4.29
CA LYS A 48 -18.47 17.06 -5.34
C LYS A 48 -18.62 16.42 -6.73
N GLU A 49 -18.37 15.11 -6.86
CA GLU A 49 -18.49 14.40 -8.13
C GLU A 49 -19.93 14.47 -8.68
N LYS A 50 -20.08 14.79 -9.98
CA LYS A 50 -21.39 15.04 -10.60
C LYS A 50 -22.28 13.80 -10.70
N SER A 51 -21.69 12.63 -10.93
CA SER A 51 -22.43 11.37 -11.04
C SER A 51 -22.70 10.80 -9.65
N LEU A 52 -23.99 10.66 -9.29
CA LEU A 52 -24.44 10.10 -8.02
C LEU A 52 -23.91 8.69 -7.77
N LEU A 53 -23.94 7.82 -8.78
CA LEU A 53 -23.49 6.43 -8.69
C LEU A 53 -21.98 6.35 -8.42
N ILE A 54 -21.19 7.12 -9.17
CA ILE A 54 -19.73 7.16 -9.00
C ILE A 54 -19.38 7.73 -7.63
N ARG A 55 -20.05 8.82 -7.21
CA ARG A 55 -19.85 9.44 -5.90
C ARG A 55 -20.10 8.47 -4.76
N ASN A 56 -21.27 7.83 -4.75
CA ASN A 56 -21.65 6.92 -3.67
C ASN A 56 -20.74 5.69 -3.65
N GLY A 57 -20.42 5.12 -4.82
CA GLY A 57 -19.48 3.99 -4.92
C GLY A 57 -18.10 4.30 -4.35
N GLN A 58 -17.53 5.46 -4.70
CA GLN A 58 -16.22 5.90 -4.19
C GLN A 58 -16.23 6.05 -2.66
N ILE A 59 -17.28 6.66 -2.10
CA ILE A 59 -17.40 6.88 -0.65
C ILE A 59 -17.53 5.54 0.08
N ILE A 60 -18.36 4.62 -0.43
CA ILE A 60 -18.57 3.29 0.18
C ILE A 60 -17.27 2.49 0.18
N MET A 61 -16.56 2.44 -0.95
CA MET A 61 -15.28 1.72 -1.05
C MET A 61 -14.24 2.27 -0.07
N LEU A 62 -14.15 3.60 0.07
CA LEU A 62 -13.16 4.25 0.91
C LEU A 62 -13.45 4.04 2.40
N ILE A 63 -14.69 4.25 2.83
CA ILE A 63 -15.10 4.03 4.22
C ILE A 63 -14.95 2.55 4.58
N GLY A 64 -15.35 1.65 3.68
CA GLY A 64 -15.20 0.21 3.88
C GLY A 64 -13.73 -0.20 4.04
N ALA A 65 -12.84 0.32 3.19
CA ALA A 65 -11.41 0.02 3.28
C ALA A 65 -10.79 0.57 4.57
N GLU A 66 -11.12 1.80 4.96
CA GLU A 66 -10.66 2.39 6.24
C GLU A 66 -11.13 1.56 7.44
N PHE A 67 -12.39 1.11 7.42
CA PHE A 67 -12.95 0.24 8.45
C PHE A 67 -12.22 -1.11 8.53
N PHE A 68 -12.01 -1.78 7.39
CA PHE A 68 -11.31 -3.06 7.33
C PHE A 68 -9.88 -2.97 7.87
N ILE A 69 -9.11 -1.97 7.44
CA ILE A 69 -7.72 -1.78 7.90
C ILE A 69 -7.70 -1.41 9.39
N SER A 70 -8.58 -0.50 9.82
CA SER A 70 -8.71 -0.12 11.23
C SER A 70 -8.93 -1.33 12.13
N ILE A 71 -9.87 -2.19 11.76
CA ILE A 71 -10.16 -3.40 12.52
C ILE A 71 -8.95 -4.34 12.52
N THR A 72 -8.34 -4.55 11.35
CA THR A 72 -7.19 -5.45 11.19
C THR A 72 -6.03 -5.06 12.08
N VAL A 73 -5.64 -3.78 12.03
CA VAL A 73 -4.54 -3.24 12.83
C VAL A 73 -4.90 -3.25 14.32
N SER A 74 -6.13 -2.86 14.69
CA SER A 74 -6.57 -2.87 16.09
C SER A 74 -6.50 -4.27 16.69
N VAL A 75 -7.02 -5.29 15.99
CA VAL A 75 -6.97 -6.68 16.44
C VAL A 75 -5.53 -7.20 16.50
N GLY A 76 -4.72 -6.93 15.47
CA GLY A 76 -3.32 -7.32 15.44
C GLY A 76 -2.52 -6.75 16.61
N ILE A 77 -2.77 -5.48 16.96
CA ILE A 77 -2.17 -4.82 18.11
C ILE A 77 -2.65 -5.48 19.40
N ILE A 78 -3.96 -5.66 19.61
CA ILE A 78 -4.50 -6.29 20.83
C ILE A 78 -3.89 -7.68 21.05
N LYS A 79 -3.81 -8.50 20.00
CA LYS A 79 -3.26 -9.86 20.05
C LYS A 79 -1.78 -9.87 20.45
N ASN A 80 -0.98 -8.95 19.91
CA ASN A 80 0.47 -8.91 20.15
C ASN A 80 0.86 -8.10 21.40
N PHE A 81 0.08 -7.08 21.77
CA PHE A 81 0.35 -6.26 22.97
C PHE A 81 0.02 -6.97 24.28
N ASN A 82 -0.83 -8.00 24.25
CA ASN A 82 -1.11 -8.82 25.43
C ASN A 82 0.13 -9.56 25.97
N LEU A 83 1.25 -9.56 25.24
CA LEU A 83 2.54 -10.09 25.65
C LEU A 83 3.50 -9.04 26.24
N PHE A 84 3.26 -7.73 26.04
CA PHE A 84 4.29 -6.71 26.30
C PHE A 84 4.03 -5.84 27.52
N LEU A 85 2.77 -5.50 27.83
CA LEU A 85 2.44 -4.68 28.99
C LEU A 85 1.40 -5.37 29.87
N ALA A 86 1.77 -5.52 31.14
CA ALA A 86 1.00 -6.10 32.22
C ALA A 86 -0.46 -5.65 32.25
N HIS A 87 -1.25 -6.46 32.96
CA HIS A 87 -2.66 -6.41 33.37
C HIS A 87 -3.19 -5.06 33.94
N ARG A 88 -2.53 -3.92 33.68
CA ARG A 88 -2.68 -2.63 34.36
C ARG A 88 -2.76 -1.42 33.41
N LEU A 89 -2.89 -1.62 32.09
CA LEU A 89 -3.26 -0.52 31.18
C LEU A 89 -4.77 -0.32 31.23
N ASP A 90 -5.18 0.82 31.80
CA ASP A 90 -6.56 1.27 31.93
C ASP A 90 -7.29 1.31 30.57
N LEU A 91 -8.60 1.07 30.57
CA LEU A 91 -9.45 1.00 29.36
C LEU A 91 -9.31 2.27 28.52
N LEU A 92 -9.11 3.42 29.18
CA LEU A 92 -8.87 4.72 28.56
C LEU A 92 -7.62 4.75 27.68
N VAL A 93 -6.50 4.14 28.13
CA VAL A 93 -5.25 4.14 27.36
C VAL A 93 -5.38 3.31 26.08
N LYS A 94 -6.08 2.16 26.17
CA LYS A 94 -6.37 1.33 25.00
C LYS A 94 -7.25 2.07 23.98
N LEU A 95 -8.25 2.80 24.46
CA LEU A 95 -9.16 3.56 23.60
C LEU A 95 -8.45 4.72 22.90
N ILE A 96 -7.57 5.44 23.61
CA ILE A 96 -6.72 6.50 23.02
C ILE A 96 -5.78 5.93 21.95
N LEU A 97 -5.14 4.78 22.20
CA LEU A 97 -4.28 4.13 21.21
C LEU A 97 -5.06 3.75 19.95
N ILE A 98 -6.23 3.12 20.10
CA ILE A 98 -7.10 2.73 18.98
C ILE A 98 -7.51 3.95 18.16
N LEU A 99 -7.95 5.04 18.80
CA LEU A 99 -8.29 6.29 18.10
C LEU A 99 -7.06 6.89 17.36
N GLY A 100 -5.89 6.84 17.98
CA GLY A 100 -4.63 7.25 17.35
C GLY A 100 -4.31 6.44 16.09
N ILE A 101 -4.49 5.12 16.14
CA ILE A 101 -4.30 4.22 15.00
C ILE A 101 -5.30 4.52 13.88
N ILE A 102 -6.58 4.71 14.22
CA ILE A 102 -7.63 5.04 13.25
C ILE A 102 -7.29 6.35 12.51
N THR A 103 -6.86 7.37 13.24
CA THR A 103 -6.50 8.66 12.63
C THR A 103 -5.27 8.54 11.73
N VAL A 104 -4.24 7.78 12.12
CA VAL A 104 -3.08 7.50 11.27
C VAL A 104 -3.49 6.76 9.99
N ILE A 105 -4.35 5.75 10.10
CA ILE A 105 -4.87 5.00 8.96
C ILE A 105 -5.62 5.95 8.03
N HIS A 106 -6.57 6.73 8.53
CA HIS A 106 -7.33 7.70 7.73
C HIS A 106 -6.43 8.64 6.94
N TYR A 107 -5.41 9.26 7.57
CA TYR A 107 -4.49 10.14 6.84
C TYR A 107 -3.58 9.40 5.85
N SER A 108 -3.22 8.15 6.13
CA SER A 108 -2.44 7.33 5.18
C SER A 108 -3.25 7.00 3.92
N VAL A 109 -4.51 6.62 4.08
CA VAL A 109 -5.44 6.36 2.97
C VAL A 109 -5.67 7.64 2.16
N GLY A 110 -5.94 8.74 2.86
CA GLY A 110 -6.16 10.04 2.26
C GLY A 110 -4.94 10.55 1.48
N TYR A 111 -3.73 10.22 1.92
CA TYR A 111 -2.51 10.56 1.19
C TYR A 111 -2.38 9.78 -0.12
N VAL A 112 -2.70 8.47 -0.11
CA VAL A 112 -2.77 7.66 -1.34
C VAL A 112 -3.78 8.28 -2.31
N LEU A 113 -4.98 8.64 -1.83
CA LEU A 113 -6.00 9.28 -2.64
C LEU A 113 -5.57 10.64 -3.21
N LEU A 114 -4.91 11.46 -2.40
CA LEU A 114 -4.36 12.75 -2.81
C LEU A 114 -3.36 12.60 -3.96
N ILE A 115 -2.47 11.62 -3.86
CA ILE A 115 -1.49 11.34 -4.91
C ILE A 115 -2.21 10.99 -6.21
N ILE A 116 -3.22 10.13 -6.17
CA ILE A 116 -4.04 9.77 -7.33
C ILE A 116 -4.77 10.97 -7.91
N SER A 117 -5.33 11.83 -7.05
CA SER A 117 -6.02 13.03 -7.51
C SER A 117 -5.05 14.02 -8.17
N ARG A 118 -3.81 14.09 -7.71
CA ARG A 118 -2.76 14.92 -8.31
C ARG A 118 -2.27 14.35 -9.63
N ILE A 119 -2.05 13.03 -9.73
CA ILE A 119 -1.83 12.31 -10.99
C ILE A 119 -2.92 12.71 -11.97
N HIS A 120 -4.18 12.47 -11.64
CA HIS A 120 -5.31 12.75 -12.53
C HIS A 120 -5.37 14.21 -12.99
N ALA A 121 -5.08 15.17 -12.09
CA ALA A 121 -5.03 16.59 -12.42
C ALA A 121 -3.85 16.95 -13.35
N ILE A 122 -2.73 16.23 -13.29
CA ILE A 122 -1.58 16.41 -14.19
C ILE A 122 -1.89 15.84 -15.59
N PHE A 123 -2.69 14.78 -15.68
CA PHE A 123 -3.08 14.12 -16.93
C PHE A 123 -4.38 14.64 -17.54
N HIS A 124 -4.79 15.89 -17.23
CA HIS A 124 -6.09 16.47 -17.61
C HIS A 124 -6.31 16.65 -19.14
N SER A 125 -5.50 16.01 -19.99
CA SER A 125 -5.72 15.85 -21.43
C SER A 125 -6.13 14.43 -21.86
N VAL A 126 -6.34 13.46 -20.97
CA VAL A 126 -6.82 12.11 -21.35
C VAL A 126 -7.99 11.66 -20.47
N GLU A 127 -9.08 11.31 -21.15
CA GLU A 127 -10.47 11.11 -20.72
C GLU A 127 -10.78 10.06 -19.64
N ASP A 128 -9.81 9.44 -18.97
CA ASP A 128 -10.07 8.22 -18.20
C ASP A 128 -10.39 8.45 -16.72
N LYS A 129 -11.64 8.93 -16.45
CA LYS A 129 -12.27 8.96 -15.11
C LYS A 129 -12.25 7.59 -14.40
N THR A 130 -12.03 6.50 -15.11
CA THR A 130 -12.02 5.13 -14.57
C THR A 130 -10.82 4.85 -13.68
N THR A 131 -9.66 5.48 -13.90
CA THR A 131 -8.40 5.13 -13.19
C THR A 131 -8.50 5.31 -11.67
N LYS A 132 -9.20 6.36 -11.23
CA LYS A 132 -9.45 6.63 -9.80
C LYS A 132 -10.34 5.56 -9.18
N ILE A 133 -11.35 5.10 -9.93
CA ILE A 133 -12.27 4.04 -9.49
C ILE A 133 -11.53 2.70 -9.44
N ASP A 134 -10.73 2.39 -10.47
CA ASP A 134 -9.94 1.16 -10.56
C ASP A 134 -9.01 1.01 -9.35
N LEU A 135 -8.35 2.09 -8.94
CA LEU A 135 -7.45 2.09 -7.79
C LEU A 135 -8.18 2.07 -6.44
N LEU A 136 -9.34 2.73 -6.32
CA LEU A 136 -10.18 2.63 -5.11
C LEU A 136 -10.74 1.22 -4.94
N LEU A 137 -11.16 0.60 -6.05
CA LEU A 137 -11.65 -0.77 -6.06
C LEU A 137 -10.53 -1.76 -5.72
N SER A 138 -9.35 -1.61 -6.32
CA SER A 138 -8.21 -2.48 -5.99
C SER A 138 -7.83 -2.37 -4.52
N TYR A 139 -7.79 -1.14 -3.98
CA TYR A 139 -7.53 -0.87 -2.58
C TYR A 139 -8.59 -1.48 -1.63
N PHE A 140 -9.86 -1.37 -1.99
CA PHE A 140 -10.95 -2.00 -1.25
C PHE A 140 -10.83 -3.53 -1.22
N ILE A 141 -10.52 -4.16 -2.36
CA ILE A 141 -10.28 -5.61 -2.43
C ILE A 141 -9.10 -6.00 -1.55
N LEU A 142 -7.96 -5.31 -1.70
CA LEU A 142 -6.74 -5.54 -0.91
C LEU A 142 -7.01 -5.45 0.60
N SER A 143 -7.61 -4.36 1.05
CA SER A 143 -7.93 -4.15 2.48
C SER A 143 -8.85 -5.24 3.03
N SER A 144 -9.92 -5.56 2.31
CA SER A 144 -10.87 -6.60 2.74
C SER A 144 -10.21 -7.99 2.83
N TYR A 145 -9.39 -8.36 1.84
CA TYR A 145 -8.73 -9.68 1.81
C TYR A 145 -7.64 -9.80 2.87
N PHE A 146 -6.92 -8.71 3.15
CA PHE A 146 -5.99 -8.68 4.29
C PHE A 146 -6.72 -8.83 5.62
N THR A 147 -7.87 -8.20 5.79
CA THR A 147 -8.69 -8.39 6.99
C THR A 147 -9.11 -9.84 7.13
N ILE A 148 -9.62 -10.46 6.06
CA ILE A 148 -10.04 -11.86 6.09
C ILE A 148 -8.85 -12.76 6.38
N LEU A 149 -7.69 -12.55 5.76
CA LEU A 149 -6.46 -13.32 6.01
C LEU A 149 -6.04 -13.32 7.49
N ILE A 150 -6.15 -12.17 8.16
CA ILE A 150 -5.66 -11.98 9.53
C ILE A 150 -6.72 -12.35 10.58
N LEU A 151 -7.98 -11.95 10.37
CA LEU A 151 -9.06 -12.15 11.34
C LEU A 151 -9.79 -13.48 11.18
N LEU A 152 -9.94 -13.94 9.93
CA LEU A 152 -10.76 -15.10 9.57
C LEU A 152 -9.96 -16.08 8.70
N PRO A 153 -8.82 -16.60 9.20
CA PRO A 153 -7.90 -17.42 8.39
C PRO A 153 -8.54 -18.70 7.85
N ASP A 154 -9.51 -19.27 8.56
CA ASP A 154 -10.21 -20.48 8.10
C ASP A 154 -11.14 -20.18 6.92
N GLU A 155 -11.86 -19.05 6.97
CA GLU A 155 -12.68 -18.57 5.84
C GLU A 155 -11.80 -18.15 4.65
N PHE A 156 -10.64 -17.56 4.90
CA PHE A 156 -9.65 -17.24 3.86
C PHE A 156 -9.24 -18.51 3.10
N LYS A 157 -8.92 -19.59 3.83
CA LYS A 157 -8.50 -20.87 3.24
C LYS A 157 -9.65 -21.56 2.49
N LYS A 158 -10.83 -21.60 3.09
CA LYS A 158 -12.01 -22.26 2.52
C LYS A 158 -12.44 -21.64 1.18
N ASN A 159 -12.33 -20.32 1.06
CA ASN A 159 -12.82 -19.57 -0.10
C ASN A 159 -11.71 -19.19 -1.09
N TYR A 160 -10.66 -20.01 -1.23
CA TYR A 160 -9.48 -19.68 -2.04
C TYR A 160 -9.80 -19.40 -3.52
N ILE A 161 -10.82 -20.03 -4.11
CA ILE A 161 -11.20 -19.80 -5.52
C ILE A 161 -11.70 -18.37 -5.72
N ILE A 162 -12.63 -17.93 -4.86
CA ILE A 162 -13.16 -16.56 -4.88
C ILE A 162 -12.03 -15.57 -4.61
N GLY A 163 -11.16 -15.91 -3.65
CA GLY A 163 -9.96 -15.14 -3.35
C GLY A 163 -9.03 -14.95 -4.53
N LEU A 164 -8.70 -16.02 -5.26
CA LEU A 164 -7.85 -15.95 -6.45
C LEU A 164 -8.47 -15.12 -7.57
N VAL A 165 -9.77 -15.27 -7.82
CA VAL A 165 -10.49 -14.43 -8.80
C VAL A 165 -10.40 -12.95 -8.41
N GLY A 166 -10.64 -12.63 -7.13
CA GLY A 166 -10.53 -11.26 -6.63
C GLY A 166 -9.11 -10.71 -6.71
N VAL A 167 -8.09 -11.53 -6.43
CA VAL A 167 -6.68 -11.14 -6.58
C VAL A 167 -6.33 -10.88 -8.04
N ILE A 168 -6.78 -11.71 -8.98
CA ILE A 168 -6.58 -11.52 -10.42
C ILE A 168 -7.25 -10.22 -10.90
N ILE A 169 -8.49 -9.97 -10.50
CA ILE A 169 -9.19 -8.71 -10.81
C ILE A 169 -8.38 -7.52 -10.27
N CYS A 170 -8.00 -7.57 -8.99
CA CYS A 170 -7.23 -6.51 -8.35
C CYS A 170 -5.85 -6.30 -8.99
N TYR A 171 -5.20 -7.38 -9.44
CA TYR A 171 -3.93 -7.34 -10.16
C TYR A 171 -4.07 -6.64 -11.52
N ILE A 172 -5.08 -7.00 -12.30
CA ILE A 172 -5.37 -6.36 -13.60
C ILE A 172 -5.67 -4.86 -13.41
N LEU A 173 -6.44 -4.49 -12.40
CA LEU A 173 -6.72 -3.08 -12.08
C LEU A 173 -5.44 -2.32 -11.74
N ASN A 174 -4.58 -2.89 -10.89
CA ASN A 174 -3.32 -2.25 -10.52
C ASN A 174 -2.36 -2.12 -11.70
N LEU A 175 -2.28 -3.13 -12.59
CA LEU A 175 -1.50 -3.02 -13.83
C LEU A 175 -2.07 -1.97 -14.78
N LYS A 176 -3.39 -1.90 -14.96
CA LYS A 176 -4.05 -0.87 -15.79
C LYS A 176 -3.72 0.53 -15.28
N VAL A 177 -3.80 0.73 -13.96
CA VAL A 177 -3.45 1.99 -13.31
C VAL A 177 -1.96 2.31 -13.51
N LEU A 178 -1.08 1.33 -13.30
CA LEU A 178 0.36 1.47 -13.51
C LEU A 178 0.64 1.92 -14.95
N VAL A 179 0.17 1.17 -15.95
CA VAL A 179 0.35 1.48 -17.37
C VAL A 179 -0.22 2.86 -17.71
N ASN A 180 -1.38 3.24 -17.18
CA ASN A 180 -1.94 4.57 -17.46
C ASN A 180 -1.09 5.72 -16.92
N VAL A 181 -0.44 5.53 -15.76
CA VAL A 181 0.51 6.49 -15.19
C VAL A 181 1.77 6.63 -16.08
N ILE A 182 2.15 5.58 -16.83
CA ILE A 182 3.43 5.49 -17.56
C ILE A 182 3.28 5.65 -19.07
N ARG A 183 2.09 5.44 -19.64
CA ARG A 183 1.85 5.66 -21.07
C ARG A 183 1.73 7.15 -21.40
N ASN A 184 1.41 7.97 -20.41
CA ASN A 184 1.22 9.42 -20.57
C ASN A 184 2.34 10.36 -20.05
N PRO A 185 3.60 9.97 -19.78
CA PRO A 185 4.63 10.90 -19.33
C PRO A 185 5.06 11.86 -20.45
N ALA A 186 4.82 11.49 -21.72
CA ALA A 186 5.38 12.15 -22.91
C ALA A 186 4.59 13.38 -23.40
N THR A 187 3.36 13.63 -22.95
CA THR A 187 2.66 14.92 -23.19
C THR A 187 2.95 15.95 -22.11
N LEU A 188 3.69 15.57 -21.07
CA LEU A 188 4.12 16.46 -20.02
C LEU A 188 5.28 17.29 -20.54
N LYS A 189 4.98 18.51 -21.01
CA LYS A 189 5.92 19.61 -20.83
C LYS A 189 6.06 19.80 -19.32
N ILE A 190 6.97 19.03 -18.70
CA ILE A 190 7.36 19.13 -17.30
C ILE A 190 7.99 20.51 -17.12
N LYS A 191 7.16 21.53 -16.96
CA LYS A 191 7.58 22.92 -16.70
C LYS A 191 7.87 23.18 -15.22
N GLU A 192 7.52 22.24 -14.33
CA GLU A 192 7.72 22.38 -12.89
C GLU A 192 8.33 21.13 -12.26
N GLU A 193 9.46 21.32 -11.55
CA GLU A 193 10.22 20.34 -10.76
C GLU A 193 9.35 19.55 -9.74
N ASN A 194 8.22 20.14 -9.31
CA ASN A 194 7.29 19.50 -8.37
C ASN A 194 6.44 18.37 -9.00
N SER A 195 6.29 18.35 -10.33
CA SER A 195 5.43 17.37 -11.02
C SER A 195 6.11 16.00 -11.14
N PHE A 196 7.41 15.95 -11.40
CA PHE A 196 8.16 14.68 -11.49
C PHE A 196 8.16 13.90 -10.17
N ASN A 197 8.44 14.59 -9.06
CA ASN A 197 8.41 13.98 -7.73
C ASN A 197 7.04 13.35 -7.41
N SER A 198 5.95 13.96 -7.90
CA SER A 198 4.61 13.40 -7.70
C SER A 198 4.39 12.12 -8.50
N ILE A 199 4.89 12.03 -9.74
CA ILE A 199 4.77 10.84 -10.60
C ILE A 199 5.61 9.68 -10.05
N LEU A 200 6.85 9.96 -9.65
CA LEU A 200 7.74 8.95 -9.07
C LEU A 200 7.14 8.36 -7.78
N VAL A 201 6.66 9.21 -6.87
CA VAL A 201 6.00 8.78 -5.62
C VAL A 201 4.75 7.94 -5.94
N SER A 202 4.00 8.30 -6.97
CA SER A 202 2.83 7.55 -7.42
C SER A 202 3.18 6.15 -7.93
N ALA A 203 4.20 6.06 -8.79
CA ALA A 203 4.67 4.79 -9.33
C ALA A 203 5.14 3.85 -8.22
N ILE A 204 5.92 4.38 -7.25
CA ILE A 204 6.38 3.62 -6.09
C ILE A 204 5.19 3.06 -5.28
N LEU A 205 4.16 3.88 -5.01
CA LEU A 205 2.97 3.43 -4.29
C LEU A 205 2.20 2.33 -5.03
N ILE A 206 2.05 2.45 -6.35
CA ILE A 206 1.38 1.43 -7.16
C ILE A 206 2.19 0.13 -7.17
N ILE A 207 3.52 0.21 -7.27
CA ILE A 207 4.40 -0.96 -7.16
C ILE A 207 4.22 -1.65 -5.80
N ILE A 208 4.14 -0.88 -4.70
CA ILE A 208 3.87 -1.43 -3.37
C ILE A 208 2.52 -2.15 -3.35
N LEU A 209 1.45 -1.56 -3.93
CA LEU A 209 0.14 -2.22 -4.02
C LEU A 209 0.18 -3.52 -4.83
N ILE A 210 0.97 -3.56 -5.91
CA ILE A 210 1.17 -4.76 -6.72
C ILE A 210 1.90 -5.84 -5.91
N ILE A 211 2.96 -5.50 -5.19
CA ILE A 211 3.68 -6.45 -4.33
C ILE A 211 2.75 -7.04 -3.26
N ILE A 212 1.94 -6.18 -2.63
CA ILE A 212 0.96 -6.58 -1.63
C ILE A 212 -0.12 -7.50 -2.25
N ASN A 213 -0.55 -7.22 -3.48
CA ASN A 213 -1.48 -8.07 -4.23
C ASN A 213 -0.87 -9.44 -4.57
N LEU A 214 0.37 -9.47 -5.06
CA LEU A 214 1.10 -10.70 -5.33
C LEU A 214 1.27 -11.54 -4.06
N PHE A 215 1.56 -10.91 -2.92
CA PHE A 215 1.62 -11.59 -1.64
C PHE A 215 0.28 -12.26 -1.27
N LEU A 216 -0.86 -11.59 -1.46
CA LEU A 216 -2.17 -12.22 -1.26
C LEU A 216 -2.36 -13.43 -2.19
N GLY A 217 -1.92 -13.33 -3.45
CA GLY A 217 -1.93 -14.46 -4.39
C GLY A 217 -1.14 -15.64 -3.85
N VAL A 218 0.07 -15.41 -3.34
CA VAL A 218 0.90 -16.44 -2.69
C VAL A 218 0.18 -17.06 -1.49
N CYS A 219 -0.47 -16.25 -0.63
CA CYS A 219 -1.25 -16.75 0.50
C CYS A 219 -2.43 -17.63 0.07
N PHE A 220 -3.17 -17.26 -0.98
CA PHE A 220 -4.26 -18.09 -1.50
C PHE A 220 -3.74 -19.39 -2.10
N ILE A 221 -2.65 -19.36 -2.87
CA ILE A 221 -2.02 -20.59 -3.40
C ILE A 221 -1.50 -21.49 -2.28
N SER A 222 -0.92 -20.91 -1.22
CA SER A 222 -0.52 -21.66 -0.03
C SER A 222 -1.71 -22.26 0.74
N SER A 223 -2.92 -21.72 0.53
CA SER A 223 -4.14 -22.23 1.16
C SER A 223 -4.74 -23.44 0.42
N ILE A 224 -4.35 -23.67 -0.84
CA ILE A 224 -4.82 -24.82 -1.64
C ILE A 224 -4.24 -26.12 -1.08
N SER A 225 -2.94 -26.13 -0.81
CA SER A 225 -2.22 -27.29 -0.30
C SER A 225 -1.10 -26.84 0.65
N PRO A 226 -0.95 -27.48 1.83
CA PRO A 226 0.12 -27.17 2.77
C PRO A 226 1.53 -27.27 2.14
N ASP A 227 1.71 -28.20 1.19
CA ASP A 227 2.98 -28.46 0.51
C ASP A 227 3.21 -27.58 -0.73
N SER A 228 2.44 -26.49 -0.91
CA SER A 228 2.62 -25.55 -2.02
C SER A 228 4.03 -24.94 -2.06
N TYR A 229 4.61 -24.68 -0.89
CA TYR A 229 5.91 -24.04 -0.72
C TYR A 229 6.74 -24.79 0.34
N THR A 230 8.05 -24.89 0.13
CA THR A 230 8.97 -25.51 1.11
C THR A 230 9.28 -24.58 2.27
N ASN A 231 9.54 -25.13 3.46
CA ASN A 231 10.07 -24.39 4.63
C ASN A 231 9.22 -23.19 5.08
N VAL A 232 7.90 -23.22 4.89
CA VAL A 232 6.99 -22.15 5.31
C VAL A 232 6.40 -22.47 6.68
N SER A 233 6.65 -21.60 7.66
CA SER A 233 6.08 -21.67 9.01
C SER A 233 4.88 -20.74 9.19
N GLY A 234 4.76 -19.69 8.37
CA GLY A 234 3.62 -18.79 8.41
C GLY A 234 3.62 -17.73 7.30
N ASN A 235 2.66 -16.81 7.38
CA ASN A 235 2.43 -15.79 6.36
C ASN A 235 3.63 -14.82 6.20
N ILE A 236 4.48 -14.66 7.21
CA ILE A 236 5.67 -13.82 7.14
C ILE A 236 6.69 -14.43 6.17
N ASP A 237 6.85 -15.75 6.17
CA ASP A 237 7.76 -16.46 5.26
C ASP A 237 7.26 -16.35 3.81
N LEU A 238 5.94 -16.40 3.61
CA LEU A 238 5.31 -16.16 2.30
C LEU A 238 5.51 -14.72 1.82
N PHE A 239 5.47 -13.74 2.73
CA PHE A 239 5.74 -12.34 2.40
C PHE A 239 7.21 -12.16 2.02
N TYR A 240 8.11 -12.74 2.80
CA TYR A 240 9.54 -12.78 2.49
C TYR A 240 9.80 -13.42 1.13
N TYR A 241 9.23 -14.60 0.84
CA TYR A 241 9.32 -15.26 -0.46
C TYR A 241 8.85 -14.33 -1.61
N THR A 242 7.72 -13.64 -1.42
CA THR A 242 7.19 -12.70 -2.40
C THR A 242 8.19 -11.58 -2.68
N ILE A 243 8.78 -10.98 -1.64
CA ILE A 243 9.79 -9.91 -1.77
C ILE A 243 11.06 -10.43 -2.43
N MET A 244 11.59 -11.59 -2.01
CA MET A 244 12.83 -12.14 -2.57
C MET A 244 12.69 -12.52 -4.03
N THR A 245 11.51 -13.03 -4.41
CA THR A 245 11.21 -13.38 -5.81
C THR A 245 10.97 -12.12 -6.63
N PHE A 246 10.22 -11.14 -6.11
CA PHE A 246 9.97 -9.87 -6.80
C PHE A 246 11.24 -9.06 -7.01
N THR A 247 12.15 -9.04 -6.03
CA THR A 247 13.44 -8.35 -6.16
C THR A 247 14.48 -9.15 -6.96
N THR A 248 14.11 -10.33 -7.48
CA THR A 248 14.97 -11.23 -8.27
C THR A 248 16.24 -11.72 -7.55
N ILE A 249 16.30 -11.59 -6.22
CA ILE A 249 17.43 -12.10 -5.42
C ILE A 249 17.33 -13.63 -5.28
N GLY A 250 16.14 -14.16 -4.96
CA GLY A 250 15.86 -15.59 -4.97
C GLY A 250 16.83 -16.47 -4.18
N TYR A 251 16.93 -16.29 -2.85
CA TYR A 251 17.85 -17.07 -2.00
C TYR A 251 17.67 -18.59 -2.08
N GLY A 252 16.48 -19.08 -2.47
CA GLY A 252 16.22 -20.51 -2.70
C GLY A 252 15.90 -21.30 -1.42
N ASP A 253 15.72 -20.63 -0.30
CA ASP A 253 15.30 -21.19 0.99
C ASP A 253 13.81 -21.56 1.02
N ILE A 254 12.97 -20.81 0.29
CA ILE A 254 11.56 -21.11 0.05
C ILE A 254 11.35 -21.30 -1.45
N VAL A 255 10.84 -22.46 -1.85
CA VAL A 255 10.68 -22.85 -3.25
C VAL A 255 9.24 -23.30 -3.53
N PRO A 256 8.62 -22.86 -4.64
CA PRO A 256 7.31 -23.35 -5.05
C PRO A 256 7.39 -24.80 -5.55
N VAL A 257 6.56 -25.68 -4.99
CA VAL A 257 6.56 -27.11 -5.32
C VAL A 257 5.42 -27.44 -6.29
N THR A 258 4.21 -26.99 -5.97
CA THR A 258 3.00 -27.29 -6.75
C THR A 258 2.93 -26.49 -8.04
N ILE A 259 2.11 -26.96 -9.00
CA ILE A 259 1.91 -26.28 -10.27
C ILE A 259 1.38 -24.85 -10.05
N GLY A 260 0.42 -24.67 -9.14
CA GLY A 260 -0.13 -23.34 -8.80
C GLY A 260 0.93 -22.41 -8.22
N ALA A 261 1.79 -22.90 -7.32
CA ALA A 261 2.88 -22.12 -6.74
C ALA A 261 3.93 -21.73 -7.78
N LYS A 262 4.26 -22.63 -8.71
CA LYS A 262 5.20 -22.34 -9.82
C LYS A 262 4.64 -21.31 -10.79
N LEU A 263 3.35 -21.41 -11.15
CA LEU A 263 2.68 -20.39 -11.96
C LEU A 263 2.67 -19.03 -11.26
N MET A 264 2.40 -19.00 -9.96
CA MET A 264 2.48 -17.76 -9.18
C MET A 264 3.88 -17.15 -9.19
N ALA A 265 4.93 -17.97 -9.08
CA ALA A 265 6.32 -17.51 -9.17
C ALA A 265 6.62 -16.88 -10.54
N VAL A 266 6.13 -17.48 -11.63
CA VAL A 266 6.25 -16.92 -12.99
C VAL A 266 5.56 -15.56 -13.10
N VAL A 267 4.34 -15.43 -12.54
CA VAL A 267 3.63 -14.15 -12.50
C VAL A 267 4.42 -13.10 -11.73
N ILE A 268 4.99 -13.44 -10.58
CA ILE A 268 5.83 -12.52 -9.79
C ILE A 268 7.05 -12.06 -10.61
N ALA A 269 7.74 -12.99 -11.27
CA ALA A 269 8.94 -12.71 -12.06
C ALA A 269 8.65 -11.81 -13.28
N ILE A 270 7.56 -12.06 -14.01
CA ILE A 270 7.17 -11.20 -15.14
C ILE A 270 6.80 -9.80 -14.63
N THR A 271 6.05 -9.73 -13.54
CA THR A 271 5.62 -8.46 -12.95
C THR A 271 6.80 -7.62 -12.49
N SER A 272 7.81 -8.23 -11.86
CA SER A 272 8.97 -7.50 -11.36
C SER A 272 9.77 -6.86 -12.49
N VAL A 273 10.00 -7.57 -13.58
CA VAL A 273 10.71 -7.04 -14.76
C VAL A 273 9.96 -5.84 -15.34
N ILE A 274 8.63 -5.94 -15.47
CA ILE A 274 7.78 -4.83 -15.95
C ILE A 274 7.92 -3.62 -15.01
N CYS A 275 7.71 -3.81 -13.70
CA CYS A 275 7.78 -2.74 -12.70
C CYS A 275 9.16 -2.06 -12.64
N ILE A 276 10.25 -2.82 -12.68
CA ILE A 276 11.62 -2.29 -12.65
C ILE A 276 11.92 -1.50 -13.93
N GLY A 277 11.53 -2.02 -15.10
CA GLY A 277 11.71 -1.31 -16.38
C GLY A 277 11.02 0.05 -16.37
N ILE A 278 9.78 0.08 -15.89
CA ILE A 278 8.98 1.30 -15.70
C ILE A 278 9.67 2.31 -14.79
N PHE A 279 10.15 1.84 -13.64
CA PHE A 279 10.80 2.69 -12.64
C PHE A 279 12.07 3.33 -13.22
N LEU A 280 12.87 2.54 -13.94
CA LEU A 280 14.08 3.01 -14.59
C LEU A 280 13.78 4.02 -15.72
N SER A 281 12.79 3.75 -16.56
CA SER A 281 12.36 4.69 -17.62
C SER A 281 11.92 6.05 -17.07
N THR A 282 11.21 6.04 -15.93
CA THR A 282 10.76 7.28 -15.27
C THR A 282 11.95 8.11 -14.79
N ILE A 283 12.95 7.47 -14.17
CA ILE A 283 14.18 8.15 -13.72
C ILE A 283 14.98 8.71 -14.90
N LEU A 284 15.20 7.89 -15.94
CA LEU A 284 15.97 8.30 -17.11
C LEU A 284 15.34 9.49 -17.85
N SER A 285 14.01 9.49 -17.97
CA SER A 285 13.27 10.63 -18.57
C SER A 285 13.52 11.94 -17.81
N TYR A 286 13.61 11.90 -16.48
CA TYR A 286 13.91 13.08 -15.68
C TYR A 286 15.36 13.54 -15.84
N THR A 287 16.31 12.61 -15.87
CA THR A 287 17.72 12.95 -16.07
C THR A 287 17.94 13.61 -17.43
N ASN A 288 17.36 13.07 -18.52
CA ASN A 288 17.51 13.65 -19.86
C ASN A 288 16.91 15.06 -19.97
N ASN A 289 15.72 15.28 -19.40
CA ASN A 289 15.08 16.60 -19.42
C ASN A 289 15.89 17.68 -18.67
N LYS A 290 16.76 17.29 -17.72
CA LYS A 290 17.62 18.21 -16.97
C LYS A 290 18.95 18.50 -17.69
N VAL A 291 19.36 17.64 -18.63
CA VAL A 291 20.57 17.82 -19.44
C VAL A 291 20.30 18.74 -20.64
N GLU A 292 19.06 18.79 -21.12
CA GLU A 292 18.63 19.68 -22.21
C GLU A 292 18.21 21.10 -21.76
N SER A 293 18.18 21.38 -20.45
CA SER A 293 17.84 22.68 -19.85
C SER A 293 19.05 23.44 -19.33
#